data_AF-A0A523WAF6-F1
#
_entry.id   AF-A0A523WAF6-F1
#
_cell.length_a   1.000
_cell.length_b   1.000
_cell.length_c   1.000
_cell.angle_alpha   90.00
_cell.angle_beta   90.00
_cell.angle_gamma   90.00
#
_symmetry.space_group_name_H-M   'P 1'
#
loop_
_entity.id
_entity.type
_entity.pdbx_description
1 polymer ?
#
loop_
_entity_poly.entity_id
_entity_poly.type
_entity_poly.pdbx_seq_one_letter_code
_entity_poly.pdbx_strand_id
1 'polypeptide(L)'
;MPQCITPNLLVKFTVSVSIFGLFSTLMLALFPPTIQDNFLWRKPLIGAAFTLICISGIAAVFFPKKCSKTSGSIRTEKPTTFNLKGHNIQKMSITVKGHHPNCGRYSAHVICVNKHVFCAACTGLLLGALIAIAGTTLYFFIGWDIVQDGFLAVLFGQFGIVLGFMQLKFERYTRSALNALFVFAAFLILVGIDKLIESTFADLYLIGLIVFWLWTRILISRWDHWRICHTCETPCRLKERQYDHYTEGYTHD
;
A
#
# COMPACT_ATOMS: atom_id res chain seq x y z
N MET A 1 -11.60 27.98 -9.97
CA MET A 1 -12.12 27.36 -8.73
C MET A 1 -12.11 25.85 -8.92
N PRO A 2 -11.29 25.07 -8.20
CA PRO A 2 -11.28 23.62 -8.40
C PRO A 2 -12.42 22.98 -7.60
N GLN A 3 -13.26 22.22 -8.31
CA GLN A 3 -14.39 21.48 -7.75
C GLN A 3 -13.89 20.47 -6.71
N CYS A 4 -14.37 20.60 -5.47
CA CYS A 4 -14.22 19.59 -4.43
C CYS A 4 -15.03 18.35 -4.83
N ILE A 5 -14.45 17.46 -5.64
CA ILE A 5 -14.95 16.09 -5.78
C ILE A 5 -14.92 15.51 -4.36
N THR A 6 -16.08 15.15 -3.81
CA THR A 6 -16.13 14.56 -2.48
C THR A 6 -15.28 13.27 -2.48
N PRO A 7 -14.33 13.12 -1.54
CA PRO A 7 -13.38 11.99 -1.54
C PRO A 7 -14.10 10.62 -1.52
N ASN A 8 -15.35 10.58 -1.03
CA ASN A 8 -16.21 9.41 -1.08
C ASN A 8 -16.60 8.97 -2.50
N LEU A 9 -16.87 9.91 -3.41
CA LEU A 9 -17.29 9.59 -4.78
C LEU A 9 -16.12 9.01 -5.58
N LEU A 10 -14.94 9.61 -5.46
CA LEU A 10 -13.72 9.13 -6.13
C LEU A 10 -13.36 7.71 -5.69
N VAL A 11 -13.36 7.43 -4.39
CA VAL A 11 -13.05 6.08 -3.86
C VAL A 11 -14.08 5.06 -4.38
N LYS A 12 -15.37 5.38 -4.33
CA LYS A 12 -16.44 4.50 -4.87
C LYS A 12 -16.24 4.22 -6.36
N PHE A 13 -15.94 5.24 -7.15
CA PHE A 13 -15.67 5.09 -8.57
C PHE A 13 -14.46 4.18 -8.82
N THR A 14 -13.33 4.42 -8.15
CA THR A 14 -12.12 3.60 -8.34
C THR A 14 -12.31 2.14 -7.89
N VAL A 15 -13.10 1.91 -6.84
CA VAL A 15 -13.48 0.55 -6.41
C VAL A 15 -14.35 -0.12 -7.47
N SER A 16 -15.35 0.59 -8.01
CA SER A 16 -16.21 0.06 -9.08
C SER A 16 -15.40 -0.35 -10.31
N VAL A 17 -14.49 0.50 -10.77
CA VAL A 17 -13.60 0.21 -11.90
C VAL A 17 -12.66 -0.96 -11.58
N SER A 18 -12.18 -1.06 -10.34
CA SER A 18 -11.33 -2.19 -9.91
C SER A 18 -12.08 -3.52 -9.92
N ILE A 19 -13.35 -3.53 -9.51
CA ILE A 19 -14.22 -4.72 -9.58
C ILE A 19 -14.45 -5.13 -11.03
N PHE A 20 -14.71 -4.17 -11.92
CA PHE A 20 -14.82 -4.45 -13.35
C PHE A 20 -13.51 -5.01 -13.92
N GLY A 21 -12.36 -4.46 -13.52
CA GLY A 21 -11.04 -4.99 -13.85
C GLY A 21 -10.89 -6.46 -13.42
N LEU A 22 -11.22 -6.80 -12.17
CA LEU A 22 -11.20 -8.18 -11.68
C LEU A 22 -12.14 -9.10 -12.45
N PHE A 23 -13.33 -8.62 -12.79
CA PHE A 23 -14.25 -9.39 -13.63
C PHE A 23 -13.65 -9.64 -15.02
N SER A 24 -13.02 -8.62 -15.62
CA SER A 24 -12.37 -8.78 -16.92
C SER A 24 -11.21 -9.78 -16.89
N THR A 25 -10.39 -9.80 -15.83
CA THR A 25 -9.30 -10.79 -15.70
C THR A 25 -9.84 -12.20 -15.54
N LEU A 26 -10.97 -12.37 -14.84
CA LEU A 26 -11.65 -13.66 -14.74
C LEU A 26 -12.18 -14.14 -16.09
N MET A 27 -12.80 -13.24 -16.86
CA MET A 27 -13.31 -13.56 -18.19
C MET A 27 -12.18 -13.96 -19.14
N LEU A 28 -11.05 -13.25 -19.09
CA LEU A 28 -9.84 -13.59 -19.85
C LEU A 28 -9.29 -14.97 -19.47
N ALA A 29 -9.36 -15.36 -18.19
CA ALA A 29 -8.92 -16.67 -17.74
C ALA A 29 -9.87 -17.81 -18.13
N LEU A 30 -11.19 -17.56 -18.16
CA LEU A 30 -12.21 -18.54 -18.54
C LEU A 30 -12.31 -18.73 -20.06
N PHE A 31 -12.10 -17.66 -20.81
CA PHE A 31 -12.20 -17.63 -22.26
C PHE A 31 -10.91 -17.05 -22.86
N PRO A 32 -9.76 -17.75 -22.74
CA PRO A 32 -8.50 -17.26 -23.26
C PRO A 32 -8.61 -17.10 -24.80
N PRO A 33 -8.39 -15.89 -25.35
CA PRO A 33 -8.38 -15.70 -26.78
C PRO A 33 -7.18 -16.45 -27.37
N THR A 34 -7.37 -17.12 -28.50
CA THR A 34 -6.34 -17.86 -29.23
C THR A 34 -5.45 -16.95 -30.08
N ILE A 35 -4.95 -15.85 -29.49
CA ILE A 35 -4.03 -14.93 -30.13
C ILE A 35 -2.63 -15.20 -29.59
N GLN A 36 -1.86 -16.01 -30.32
CA GLN A 36 -0.48 -16.32 -29.94
C GLN A 36 0.47 -15.33 -30.62
N ASP A 37 1.13 -14.49 -29.83
CA ASP A 37 2.14 -13.55 -30.34
C ASP A 37 3.51 -14.24 -30.40
N ASN A 38 4.14 -14.24 -31.59
CA ASN A 38 5.50 -14.78 -31.78
C ASN A 38 6.61 -13.80 -31.31
N PHE A 39 6.35 -12.98 -30.30
CA PHE A 39 7.30 -11.96 -29.84
C PHE A 39 8.26 -12.52 -28.78
N LEU A 40 9.50 -12.83 -29.18
CA LEU A 40 10.53 -13.44 -28.32
C LEU A 40 10.88 -12.61 -27.07
N TRP A 41 10.70 -11.28 -27.13
CA TRP A 41 11.01 -10.37 -26.02
C TRP A 41 9.81 -10.10 -25.09
N ARG A 42 8.68 -10.77 -25.31
CA ARG A 42 7.44 -10.59 -24.52
C ARG A 42 7.69 -10.81 -23.03
N LYS A 43 8.17 -12.01 -22.66
CA LYS A 43 8.38 -12.38 -21.25
C LYS A 43 9.36 -11.45 -20.52
N PRO A 44 10.57 -11.17 -21.05
CA PRO A 44 11.48 -10.23 -20.40
C PRO A 44 10.92 -8.82 -20.27
N LEU A 45 10.18 -8.32 -21.28
CA LEU A 45 9.59 -6.99 -21.26
C LEU A 45 8.54 -6.84 -20.15
N ILE A 46 7.62 -7.79 -20.06
CA ILE A 46 6.56 -7.81 -19.04
C ILE A 46 7.16 -8.00 -17.65
N GLY A 47 8.10 -8.93 -17.50
CA GLY A 47 8.83 -9.16 -16.25
C GLY A 47 9.60 -7.92 -15.76
N ALA A 48 10.25 -7.20 -16.68
CA ALA A 48 10.94 -5.95 -16.38
C ALA A 48 9.95 -4.85 -15.95
N ALA A 49 8.83 -4.67 -16.66
CA ALA A 49 7.81 -3.68 -16.32
C ALA A 49 7.24 -3.91 -14.92
N PHE A 50 6.88 -5.16 -14.61
CA PHE A 50 6.37 -5.51 -13.29
C PHE A 50 7.42 -5.31 -12.18
N THR A 51 8.67 -5.70 -12.45
CA THR A 51 9.78 -5.48 -11.50
C THR A 51 10.02 -4.01 -11.23
N LEU A 52 9.94 -3.13 -12.24
CA LEU A 52 10.04 -1.68 -12.07
C LEU A 52 8.93 -1.12 -11.18
N ILE A 53 7.70 -1.64 -11.29
CA ILE A 53 6.59 -1.30 -10.40
C ILE A 53 6.91 -1.72 -8.96
N CYS A 54 7.40 -2.94 -8.76
CA CYS A 54 7.79 -3.42 -7.43
C CYS A 54 8.91 -2.57 -6.82
N ILE A 55 9.98 -2.27 -7.57
CA ILE A 55 11.09 -1.41 -7.12
C ILE A 55 10.59 -0.01 -6.76
N SER A 56 9.71 0.57 -7.59
CA SER A 56 9.11 1.88 -7.32
C SER A 56 8.29 1.86 -6.02
N GLY A 57 7.55 0.77 -5.78
CA GLY A 57 6.82 0.54 -4.53
C GLY A 57 7.75 0.45 -3.31
N ILE A 58 8.86 -0.28 -3.42
CA ILE A 58 9.88 -0.38 -2.38
C ILE A 58 10.52 0.98 -2.10
N ALA A 59 10.91 1.72 -3.15
CA ALA A 59 11.48 3.05 -3.02
C ALA A 59 10.52 4.02 -2.30
N ALA A 60 9.21 3.94 -2.59
CA ALA A 60 8.20 4.74 -1.92
C ALA A 60 8.06 4.42 -0.41
N VAL A 61 8.40 3.19 0.02
CA VAL A 61 8.44 2.81 1.44
C VAL A 61 9.63 3.45 2.17
N PHE A 62 10.81 3.49 1.54
CA PHE A 62 12.03 4.05 2.15
C PHE A 62 12.12 5.57 2.05
N PHE A 63 11.55 6.17 1.00
CA PHE A 63 11.61 7.61 0.74
C PHE A 63 10.20 8.24 0.70
N PRO A 64 9.47 8.28 1.83
CA PRO A 64 8.23 9.03 1.87
C PRO A 64 8.56 10.50 1.59
N LYS A 65 8.03 11.07 0.49
CA LYS A 65 8.29 12.44 0.00
C LYS A 65 8.03 13.57 1.02
N LYS A 66 7.54 13.26 2.23
CA LYS A 66 7.36 14.18 3.35
C LYS A 66 8.50 14.18 4.38
N CYS A 67 9.41 13.20 4.34
CA CYS A 67 10.56 13.13 5.27
C CYS A 67 11.84 13.75 4.70
N SER A 68 11.86 14.20 3.43
CA SER A 68 13.07 14.77 2.81
C SER A 68 13.22 16.28 2.97
N LYS A 69 12.34 16.96 3.71
CA LYS A 69 12.45 18.42 3.93
C LYS A 69 13.11 18.83 5.24
N THR A 70 13.35 17.90 6.17
CA THR A 70 14.12 18.18 7.39
C THR A 70 14.95 16.96 7.73
N SER A 71 16.15 16.88 7.14
CA SER A 71 17.27 16.14 7.72
C SER A 71 17.69 16.82 9.03
N GLY A 72 16.81 16.78 10.02
CA GLY A 72 17.06 17.17 11.39
C GLY A 72 17.06 15.91 12.22
N SER A 73 18.26 15.52 12.65
CA SER A 73 18.60 14.49 13.62
C SER A 73 17.44 13.99 14.50
N ILE A 74 17.30 12.66 14.59
CA ILE A 74 16.54 11.96 15.64
C ILE A 74 17.02 12.49 16.99
N ARG A 75 16.34 13.50 17.52
CA ARG A 75 16.53 13.97 18.88
C ARG A 75 15.53 13.21 19.74
N THR A 76 16.07 12.28 20.52
CA THR A 76 15.37 11.61 21.61
C THR A 76 14.95 12.69 22.63
N GLU A 77 13.78 13.31 22.43
CA GLU A 77 13.26 14.30 23.38
C GLU A 77 12.77 13.57 24.64
N LYS A 78 13.39 13.97 25.76
CA LYS A 78 13.01 13.57 27.12
C LYS A 78 11.53 13.92 27.37
N PRO A 79 10.82 13.15 28.22
CA PRO A 79 9.42 13.43 28.52
C PRO A 79 9.26 14.81 29.17
N THR A 80 8.60 15.73 28.48
CA THR A 80 8.23 17.04 29.00
C THR A 80 7.07 16.89 29.98
N THR A 81 7.36 16.99 31.27
CA THR A 81 6.36 17.10 32.34
C THR A 81 5.75 18.49 32.33
N PHE A 82 4.52 18.63 31.83
CA PHE A 82 3.70 19.82 32.05
C PHE A 82 3.10 19.75 33.46
N ASN A 83 3.53 20.64 34.35
CA ASN A 83 2.86 20.90 35.61
C ASN A 83 1.82 22.01 35.40
N LEU A 84 0.57 21.64 35.11
CA LEU A 84 -0.56 22.55 35.35
C LEU A 84 -1.03 22.35 36.80
N LYS A 85 -0.88 23.39 37.62
CA LYS A 85 -1.58 23.51 38.91
C LYS A 85 -3.08 23.63 38.65
N GLY A 86 -3.86 22.68 39.15
CA GLY A 86 -5.32 22.86 39.31
C GLY A 86 -6.15 21.66 38.86
N HIS A 87 -6.59 20.88 39.86
CA HIS A 87 -7.76 19.98 39.88
C HIS A 87 -7.87 18.82 38.85
N ASN A 88 -7.70 17.60 39.39
CA ASN A 88 -8.31 16.32 39.00
C ASN A 88 -8.82 16.19 37.55
N ILE A 89 -7.96 15.71 36.64
CA ILE A 89 -8.32 14.81 35.52
C ILE A 89 -7.05 14.03 35.10
N GLN A 90 -7.20 12.70 35.08
CA GLN A 90 -6.44 11.66 34.39
C GLN A 90 -5.17 12.09 33.61
N LYS A 91 -3.98 11.68 34.11
CA LYS A 91 -2.71 11.75 33.38
C LYS A 91 -2.80 10.87 32.11
N MET A 92 -3.00 11.49 30.94
CA MET A 92 -2.84 10.82 29.66
C MET A 92 -1.46 11.18 29.08
N SER A 93 -0.49 10.29 29.25
CA SER A 93 0.84 10.41 28.64
C SER A 93 0.75 10.08 27.15
N ILE A 94 0.59 11.11 26.31
CA ILE A 94 0.60 10.96 24.85
C ILE A 94 2.06 10.85 24.39
N THR A 95 2.63 9.64 24.48
CA THR A 95 3.96 9.35 23.93
C THR A 95 3.90 9.35 22.40
N VAL A 96 4.29 10.45 21.75
CA VAL A 96 4.32 10.53 20.28
C VAL A 96 5.42 9.60 19.76
N LYS A 97 5.05 8.45 19.19
CA LYS A 97 5.95 7.55 18.46
C LYS A 97 5.68 7.70 16.96
N GLY A 98 6.47 8.54 16.29
CA GLY A 98 6.34 8.84 14.86
C GLY A 98 5.40 10.01 14.53
N HIS A 99 5.09 10.19 13.24
CA HIS A 99 4.28 11.30 12.70
C HIS A 99 2.77 11.20 12.98
N HIS A 100 2.35 10.26 13.83
CA HIS A 100 0.94 10.09 14.19
C HIS A 100 0.71 10.53 15.64
N PRO A 101 -0.41 11.22 15.92
CA PRO A 101 -0.84 11.43 17.29
C PRO A 101 -1.02 10.07 17.95
N ASN A 102 -0.56 9.93 19.19
CA ASN A 102 -0.73 8.71 19.99
C ASN A 102 -2.21 8.60 20.44
N CYS A 103 -3.10 8.41 19.48
CA CYS A 103 -4.52 8.11 19.67
C CYS A 103 -4.63 6.57 19.64
N GLY A 104 -5.19 5.95 20.69
CA GLY A 104 -5.20 4.49 20.87
C GLY A 104 -5.75 3.69 19.68
N ARG A 105 -6.55 4.32 18.81
CA ARG A 105 -7.09 3.77 17.57
C ARG A 105 -6.06 3.56 16.45
N TYR A 106 -4.87 4.17 16.51
CA TYR A 106 -3.77 3.91 15.57
C TYR A 106 -2.89 2.71 15.95
N SER A 107 -3.10 2.11 17.13
CA SER A 107 -2.29 0.97 17.60
C SER A 107 -2.33 -0.23 16.65
N ALA A 108 -3.39 -0.37 15.85
CA ALA A 108 -3.55 -1.42 14.85
C ALA A 108 -2.73 -1.20 13.56
N HIS A 109 -2.20 0.01 13.33
CA HIS A 109 -1.42 0.37 12.12
C HIS A 109 0.09 0.18 12.28
N VAL A 110 0.52 -0.12 13.50
CA VAL A 110 1.91 -0.10 13.90
C VAL A 110 2.29 -1.47 14.45
N ILE A 111 3.41 -2.01 13.97
CA ILE A 111 4.03 -3.23 14.50
C ILE A 111 5.27 -2.82 15.26
N CYS A 112 5.35 -3.21 16.53
CA CYS A 112 6.57 -3.08 17.31
C CYS A 112 7.40 -4.34 17.09
N VAL A 113 8.56 -4.20 16.44
CA VAL A 113 9.55 -5.27 16.36
C VAL A 113 10.71 -4.83 17.24
N ASN A 114 10.83 -5.47 18.41
CA ASN A 114 11.77 -5.10 19.45
C ASN A 114 11.57 -3.64 19.93
N LYS A 115 12.60 -2.77 19.84
CA LYS A 115 12.54 -1.33 20.19
C LYS A 115 12.12 -0.43 19.02
N HIS A 116 11.96 -0.98 17.82
CA HIS A 116 11.64 -0.22 16.60
C HIS A 116 10.17 -0.37 16.21
N VAL A 117 9.63 0.72 15.66
CA VAL A 117 8.21 0.89 15.37
C VAL A 117 8.05 0.96 13.86
N PHE A 118 7.43 -0.05 13.25
CA PHE A 118 7.25 -0.15 11.81
C PHE A 118 5.77 -0.01 11.42
N CYS A 119 5.50 0.53 10.23
CA CYS A 119 4.15 0.55 9.68
C CYS A 119 3.80 -0.84 9.14
N ALA A 120 2.74 -1.45 9.68
CA ALA A 120 2.25 -2.75 9.22
C ALA A 120 2.01 -2.78 7.70
N ALA A 121 1.58 -1.64 7.14
CA ALA A 121 1.31 -1.54 5.71
C ALA A 121 2.56 -1.52 4.85
N CYS A 122 3.57 -0.75 5.26
CA CYS A 122 4.83 -0.65 4.54
C CYS A 122 5.63 -1.94 4.62
N THR A 123 5.67 -2.60 5.77
CA THR A 123 6.37 -3.88 5.94
C THR A 123 5.74 -4.97 5.08
N GLY A 124 4.40 -5.05 5.04
CA GLY A 124 3.71 -6.02 4.18
C GLY A 124 3.94 -5.76 2.69
N LEU A 125 3.91 -4.50 2.25
CA LEU A 125 4.23 -4.11 0.87
C LEU A 125 5.66 -4.49 0.48
N LEU A 126 6.63 -4.22 1.35
CA LEU A 126 8.03 -4.57 1.14
C LEU A 126 8.19 -6.08 1.00
N LEU A 127 7.61 -6.86 1.92
CA LEU A 127 7.69 -8.31 1.88
C LEU A 127 7.04 -8.89 0.62
N GLY A 128 5.84 -8.42 0.27
CA GLY A 128 5.15 -8.83 -0.95
C GLY A 128 5.94 -8.49 -2.21
N ALA A 129 6.56 -7.31 -2.27
CA ALA A 129 7.39 -6.91 -3.41
C ALA A 129 8.65 -7.76 -3.55
N LEU A 130 9.33 -8.11 -2.46
CA LEU A 130 10.49 -9.00 -2.50
C LEU A 130 10.13 -10.40 -3.03
N ILE A 131 9.03 -10.97 -2.54
CA ILE A 131 8.52 -12.27 -3.02
C ILE A 131 8.14 -12.18 -4.49
N ALA A 132 7.43 -11.12 -4.89
CA ALA A 132 6.99 -10.92 -6.27
C ALA A 132 8.17 -10.72 -7.23
N ILE A 133 9.23 -9.99 -6.84
CA ILE A 133 10.46 -9.86 -7.63
C ILE A 133 11.13 -11.23 -7.80
N ALA A 134 11.29 -11.99 -6.72
CA ALA A 134 11.90 -13.33 -6.81
C ALA A 134 11.11 -14.24 -7.75
N GLY A 135 9.77 -14.27 -7.62
CA GLY A 135 8.89 -15.03 -8.51
C GLY A 135 8.96 -14.57 -9.97
N THR A 136 9.01 -13.25 -10.19
CA THR A 136 9.11 -12.65 -11.54
C THR A 136 10.42 -13.02 -12.21
N THR A 137 11.54 -12.97 -11.47
CA THR A 137 12.85 -13.40 -11.97
C THR A 137 12.83 -14.87 -12.37
N LEU A 138 12.29 -15.74 -11.51
CA LEU A 138 12.22 -17.17 -11.78
C LEU A 138 11.32 -17.49 -12.99
N TYR A 139 10.16 -16.86 -13.10
CA TYR A 139 9.21 -17.14 -14.17
C TYR A 139 9.59 -16.50 -15.51
N PHE A 140 9.81 -15.17 -15.54
CA PHE A 140 9.97 -14.42 -16.79
C PHE A 140 11.39 -14.45 -17.37
N PHE A 141 12.42 -14.62 -16.54
CA PHE A 141 13.82 -14.61 -17.00
C PHE A 141 14.45 -15.99 -17.01
N ILE A 142 14.17 -16.83 -16.03
CA ILE A 142 14.72 -18.20 -15.95
C ILE A 142 13.81 -19.21 -16.67
N GLY A 143 12.52 -18.90 -16.84
CA GLY A 143 11.56 -19.80 -17.49
C GLY A 143 11.11 -20.95 -16.60
N TRP A 144 11.25 -20.82 -15.27
CA TRP A 144 10.76 -21.82 -14.33
C TRP A 144 9.24 -21.76 -14.26
N ASP A 145 8.58 -22.83 -14.69
CA ASP A 145 7.13 -22.99 -14.57
C ASP A 145 6.73 -23.28 -13.11
N ILE A 146 6.63 -22.22 -12.29
CA ILE A 146 6.25 -22.30 -10.87
C ILE A 146 4.76 -22.63 -10.70
N VAL A 147 3.94 -22.31 -11.71
CA VAL A 147 2.48 -22.42 -11.65
C VAL A 147 2.04 -23.57 -12.53
N GLN A 148 1.62 -24.69 -11.95
CA GLN A 148 1.20 -25.86 -12.73
C GLN A 148 -0.04 -25.57 -13.60
N ASP A 149 -1.00 -24.81 -13.07
CA ASP A 149 -2.23 -24.42 -13.76
C ASP A 149 -2.42 -22.89 -13.69
N GLY A 150 -2.40 -22.24 -14.86
CA GLY A 150 -2.56 -20.80 -14.98
C GLY A 150 -3.91 -20.31 -14.47
N PHE A 151 -4.97 -21.09 -14.66
CA PHE A 151 -6.32 -20.74 -14.20
C PHE A 151 -6.39 -20.71 -12.67
N LEU A 152 -5.81 -21.70 -11.98
CA LEU A 152 -5.74 -21.72 -10.52
C LEU A 152 -4.97 -20.51 -9.97
N ALA A 153 -3.85 -20.12 -10.62
CA ALA A 153 -3.12 -18.93 -10.20
C ALA A 153 -3.96 -17.65 -10.31
N VAL A 154 -4.74 -17.50 -11.39
CA VAL A 154 -5.66 -16.36 -11.52
C VAL A 154 -6.72 -16.39 -10.43
N LEU A 155 -7.32 -17.55 -10.12
CA LEU A 155 -8.31 -17.65 -9.04
C LEU A 155 -7.73 -17.26 -7.68
N PHE A 156 -6.58 -17.84 -7.30
CA PHE A 156 -5.93 -17.51 -6.03
C PHE A 156 -5.52 -16.03 -5.98
N GLY A 157 -5.01 -15.49 -7.08
CA GLY A 157 -4.72 -14.08 -7.21
C GLY A 157 -5.97 -13.20 -7.04
N GLN A 158 -7.09 -13.58 -7.64
CA GLN A 158 -8.34 -12.84 -7.54
C GLN A 158 -8.88 -12.80 -6.11
N PHE A 159 -8.87 -13.94 -5.41
CA PHE A 159 -9.17 -13.99 -3.98
C PHE A 159 -8.22 -13.10 -3.18
N GLY A 160 -6.92 -13.12 -3.48
CA GLY A 160 -5.92 -12.28 -2.82
C GLY A 160 -6.16 -10.77 -3.02
N ILE A 161 -6.54 -10.32 -4.22
CA ILE A 161 -6.86 -8.90 -4.47
C ILE A 161 -8.13 -8.48 -3.71
N VAL A 162 -9.18 -9.30 -3.73
CA VAL A 162 -10.42 -9.04 -2.99
C VAL A 162 -10.15 -8.91 -1.49
N LEU A 163 -9.39 -9.86 -0.93
CA LEU A 163 -8.96 -9.80 0.47
C LEU A 163 -8.12 -8.56 0.78
N GLY A 164 -7.24 -8.16 -0.15
CA GLY A 164 -6.45 -6.93 -0.04
C GLY A 164 -7.30 -5.65 0.04
N PHE A 165 -8.42 -5.58 -0.67
CA PHE A 165 -9.37 -4.47 -0.54
C PHE A 165 -10.18 -4.51 0.76
N MET A 166 -10.45 -5.70 1.31
CA MET A 166 -11.19 -5.89 2.57
C MET A 166 -10.37 -5.64 3.85
N GLN A 167 -9.11 -5.23 3.70
CA GLN A 167 -8.15 -5.03 4.79
C GLN A 167 -8.63 -4.14 5.95
N LEU A 168 -9.60 -3.25 5.73
CA LEU A 168 -10.10 -2.29 6.72
C LEU A 168 -10.69 -2.93 7.98
N LYS A 169 -11.02 -4.23 7.96
CA LYS A 169 -11.62 -4.95 9.10
C LYS A 169 -10.61 -5.64 10.03
N PHE A 170 -9.34 -5.70 9.66
CA PHE A 170 -8.37 -6.63 10.25
C PHE A 170 -7.21 -5.94 11.00
N GLU A 171 -6.80 -6.49 12.15
CA GLU A 171 -5.82 -5.86 13.04
C GLU A 171 -4.34 -6.29 12.80
N ARG A 172 -3.44 -5.29 12.83
CA ARG A 172 -1.98 -5.36 12.99
C ARG A 172 -1.24 -6.35 12.07
N TYR A 173 -1.09 -7.62 12.47
CA TYR A 173 -0.36 -8.62 11.69
C TYR A 173 -1.12 -9.06 10.43
N THR A 174 -2.43 -9.23 10.56
CA THR A 174 -3.31 -9.56 9.44
C THR A 174 -3.31 -8.45 8.39
N ARG A 175 -3.24 -7.18 8.81
CA ARG A 175 -3.05 -6.04 7.92
C ARG A 175 -1.74 -6.19 7.13
N SER A 176 -0.62 -6.46 7.78
CA SER A 176 0.66 -6.69 7.07
C SER A 176 0.58 -7.87 6.09
N ALA A 177 0.02 -9.00 6.52
CA ALA A 177 -0.13 -10.19 5.70
C ALA A 177 -1.00 -9.92 4.45
N LEU A 178 -2.13 -9.23 4.60
CA LEU A 178 -3.00 -8.87 3.48
C LEU A 178 -2.31 -7.93 2.47
N ASN A 179 -1.38 -7.08 2.93
CA ASN A 179 -0.60 -6.22 2.03
C ASN A 179 0.44 -6.99 1.23
N ALA A 180 1.11 -7.96 1.88
CA ALA A 180 2.02 -8.85 1.18
C ALA A 180 1.25 -9.71 0.17
N LEU A 181 0.12 -10.28 0.62
CA LEU A 181 -0.78 -11.09 -0.21
C LEU A 181 -1.30 -10.30 -1.41
N PHE A 182 -1.64 -9.02 -1.26
CA PHE A 182 -2.11 -8.19 -2.38
C PHE A 182 -1.06 -8.07 -3.51
N VAL A 183 0.21 -7.84 -3.17
CA VAL A 183 1.29 -7.72 -4.18
C VAL A 183 1.59 -9.08 -4.81
N PHE A 184 1.63 -10.13 -3.98
CA PHE A 184 1.83 -11.49 -4.46
C PHE A 184 0.67 -11.97 -5.35
N ALA A 185 -0.57 -11.60 -5.01
CA ALA A 185 -1.76 -11.89 -5.79
C ALA A 185 -1.73 -11.23 -7.17
N ALA A 186 -1.29 -9.96 -7.26
CA ALA A 186 -1.08 -9.29 -8.53
C ALA A 186 -0.07 -10.03 -9.42
N PHE A 187 1.02 -10.53 -8.82
CA PHE A 187 1.99 -11.39 -9.50
C PHE A 187 1.36 -12.70 -10.01
N LEU A 188 0.57 -13.39 -9.18
CA LEU A 188 -0.10 -14.63 -9.58
C LEU A 188 -1.08 -14.42 -10.74
N ILE A 189 -1.86 -13.33 -10.74
CA ILE A 189 -2.76 -13.01 -11.87
C ILE A 189 -1.94 -12.77 -13.14
N LEU A 190 -0.85 -12.02 -13.05
CA LEU A 190 0.01 -11.73 -14.20
C LEU A 190 0.60 -13.01 -14.81
N VAL A 191 1.19 -13.87 -13.98
CA VAL A 191 1.77 -15.16 -14.42
C VAL A 191 0.68 -16.11 -14.94
N GLY A 192 -0.46 -16.16 -14.27
CA GLY A 192 -1.57 -17.03 -14.66
C GLY A 192 -2.10 -16.66 -16.04
N ILE A 193 -2.30 -15.36 -16.32
CA ILE A 193 -2.77 -14.91 -17.63
C ILE A 193 -1.67 -15.01 -18.70
N ASP A 194 -0.42 -14.69 -18.38
CA ASP A 194 0.72 -14.87 -19.32
C ASP A 194 0.77 -16.31 -19.83
N LYS A 195 0.56 -17.28 -18.92
CA LYS A 195 0.51 -18.71 -19.22
C LYS A 195 -0.72 -19.13 -20.03
N LEU A 196 -1.88 -18.48 -19.83
CA LEU A 196 -3.13 -18.85 -20.49
C LEU A 196 -3.28 -18.27 -21.90
N ILE A 197 -2.83 -17.04 -22.11
CA ILE A 197 -3.11 -16.28 -23.34
C ILE A 197 -1.86 -16.12 -24.21
N GLU A 198 -0.69 -16.02 -23.58
CA GLU A 198 0.58 -15.74 -24.27
C GLU A 198 0.59 -14.48 -25.16
N SER A 199 -0.22 -13.47 -24.84
CA SER A 199 -0.33 -12.22 -25.62
C SER A 199 0.21 -11.00 -24.88
N THR A 200 1.05 -10.23 -25.60
CA THR A 200 1.67 -9.02 -25.06
C THR A 200 0.61 -7.96 -24.70
N PHE A 201 -0.48 -7.89 -25.46
CA PHE A 201 -1.56 -6.94 -25.21
C PHE A 201 -2.29 -7.23 -23.91
N ALA A 202 -2.60 -8.51 -23.66
CA ALA A 202 -3.24 -8.94 -22.41
C ALA A 202 -2.33 -8.65 -21.20
N ASP A 203 -1.04 -8.94 -21.32
CA ASP A 203 -0.06 -8.68 -20.26
C ASP A 203 0.06 -7.18 -19.95
N LEU A 204 0.15 -6.33 -20.96
CA LEU A 204 0.20 -4.87 -20.77
C LEU A 204 -1.09 -4.31 -20.17
N TYR A 205 -2.25 -4.82 -20.59
CA TYR A 205 -3.54 -4.50 -19.98
C TYR A 205 -3.55 -4.85 -18.49
N LEU A 206 -3.03 -6.02 -18.12
CA LEU A 206 -2.90 -6.44 -16.72
C LEU A 206 -1.93 -5.57 -15.93
N ILE A 207 -0.78 -5.20 -16.50
CA ILE A 207 0.15 -4.27 -15.85
C ILE A 207 -0.57 -2.94 -15.55
N GLY A 208 -1.36 -2.43 -16.50
CA GLY A 208 -2.20 -1.26 -16.30
C GLY A 208 -3.22 -1.45 -15.16
N LEU A 209 -3.91 -2.59 -15.11
CA LEU A 209 -4.84 -2.93 -14.03
C LEU A 209 -4.14 -3.05 -12.68
N ILE A 210 -2.94 -3.63 -12.60
CA ILE A 210 -2.16 -3.75 -11.37
C ILE A 210 -1.80 -2.36 -10.82
N VAL A 211 -1.33 -1.46 -11.68
CA VAL A 211 -1.08 -0.05 -11.30
C VAL A 211 -2.37 0.61 -10.81
N PHE A 212 -3.49 0.35 -11.48
CA PHE A 212 -4.79 0.90 -11.08
C PHE A 212 -5.28 0.33 -9.75
N TRP A 213 -5.11 -0.96 -9.47
CA TRP A 213 -5.45 -1.57 -8.18
C TRP A 213 -4.57 -1.03 -7.05
N LEU A 214 -3.27 -0.83 -7.30
CA LEU A 214 -2.36 -0.17 -6.36
C LEU A 214 -2.83 1.26 -6.05
N TRP A 215 -3.19 2.02 -7.08
CA TRP A 215 -3.73 3.38 -6.92
C TRP A 215 -5.03 3.38 -6.09
N THR A 216 -5.97 2.50 -6.42
CA THR A 216 -7.23 2.34 -5.69
C THR A 216 -6.99 2.00 -4.22
N ARG A 217 -6.05 1.09 -3.94
CA ARG A 217 -5.68 0.75 -2.56
C ARG A 217 -5.06 1.92 -1.80
N ILE A 218 -4.21 2.74 -2.44
CA ILE A 218 -3.66 3.94 -1.82
C ILE A 218 -4.78 4.94 -1.48
N LEU A 219 -5.77 5.10 -2.35
CA LEU A 219 -6.94 5.96 -2.09
C LEU A 219 -7.79 5.42 -0.93
N ILE A 220 -8.08 4.11 -0.89
CA ILE A 220 -8.81 3.46 0.21
C ILE A 220 -8.04 3.67 1.53
N SER A 221 -6.73 3.45 1.53
CA SER A 221 -5.88 3.65 2.71
C SER A 221 -5.87 5.10 3.19
N ARG A 222 -5.81 6.08 2.28
CA ARG A 222 -5.89 7.51 2.62
C ARG A 222 -7.23 7.88 3.21
N TRP A 223 -8.30 7.31 2.66
CA TRP A 223 -9.65 7.55 3.14
C TRP A 223 -9.89 6.94 4.53
N ASP A 224 -9.37 5.73 4.78
CA ASP A 224 -9.36 5.09 6.11
C ASP A 224 -8.62 5.96 7.13
N HIS A 225 -7.43 6.43 6.76
CA HIS A 225 -6.64 7.32 7.60
C HIS A 225 -7.37 8.64 7.91
N TRP A 226 -8.03 9.24 6.91
CA TRP A 226 -8.82 10.45 7.07
C TRP A 226 -10.02 10.23 7.99
N ARG A 227 -10.73 9.11 7.81
CA ARG A 227 -11.85 8.71 8.66
C ARG A 227 -11.43 8.55 10.12
N ILE A 228 -10.34 7.82 10.39
CA ILE A 228 -9.83 7.61 11.75
C ILE A 228 -9.38 8.93 12.39
N CYS A 229 -8.70 9.78 11.63
CA CYS A 229 -8.19 11.06 12.11
C CYS A 229 -9.32 12.00 12.55
N HIS A 230 -10.44 12.03 11.83
CA HIS A 230 -11.61 12.83 12.19
C HIS A 230 -12.32 12.36 13.47
N THR A 231 -12.08 11.11 13.90
CA THR A 231 -12.66 10.55 15.13
C THR A 231 -11.72 10.66 16.33
N CYS A 232 -10.53 11.25 16.19
CA CYS A 232 -9.64 11.57 17.32
C CYS A 232 -9.88 13.02 17.79
N GLU A 233 -9.78 13.22 19.10
CA GLU A 233 -10.09 14.50 19.79
C GLU A 233 -9.18 15.67 19.35
N THR A 234 -7.97 15.37 18.90
CA THR A 234 -7.09 16.34 18.24
C THR A 234 -6.94 15.97 16.75
N PRO A 235 -7.52 16.76 15.82
CA PRO A 235 -7.40 16.48 14.40
C PRO A 235 -5.94 16.68 13.96
N CYS A 236 -5.44 15.77 13.12
CA CYS A 236 -4.05 15.73 12.66
C CYS A 236 -3.59 17.06 12.03
N ARG A 237 -4.51 17.85 11.47
CA ARG A 237 -4.29 19.17 10.87
C ARG A 237 -3.99 20.30 11.87
N LEU A 238 -4.46 20.21 13.11
CA LEU A 238 -4.22 21.25 14.12
C LEU A 238 -2.84 21.08 14.77
N LYS A 239 -2.30 19.85 14.78
CA LYS A 239 -0.97 19.56 15.34
C LYS A 239 0.18 19.95 14.41
N GLU A 240 -0.01 19.91 13.08
CA GLU A 240 0.98 20.46 12.11
C GLU A 240 1.16 21.97 12.31
N ARG A 241 0.06 22.75 12.35
CA ARG A 241 0.13 24.21 12.56
C ARG A 241 0.68 24.64 13.92
N GLN A 242 0.41 23.86 14.98
CA GLN A 242 0.89 24.21 16.31
C GLN A 242 2.38 23.90 16.52
N TYR A 243 2.96 23.01 15.69
CA TYR A 243 4.40 22.75 15.67
C TYR A 243 5.13 23.83 14.84
N ASP A 244 4.59 24.19 13.66
CA ASP A 244 5.16 25.25 12.81
C ASP A 244 5.23 26.60 13.55
N HIS A 245 4.18 26.94 14.31
CA HIS A 245 4.12 28.20 15.07
C HIS A 245 5.03 28.24 16.30
N TYR A 246 5.48 27.07 16.80
CA TYR A 246 6.45 26.97 17.90
C TYR A 246 7.90 27.01 17.39
N THR A 247 8.15 26.58 16.15
CA THR A 247 9.46 26.68 15.49
C THR A 247 9.79 28.08 14.96
N GLU A 248 8.80 28.91 14.63
CA GLU A 248 9.04 30.33 14.27
C GLU A 248 9.33 31.23 15.49
N GLY A 249 9.09 30.75 16.71
CA GLY A 249 9.34 31.50 17.94
C GLY A 249 10.76 31.40 18.51
N TYR A 250 11.68 30.69 17.84
CA TYR A 250 13.04 30.39 18.35
C TYR A 250 14.16 30.81 17.38
N THR A 251 13.94 31.85 16.57
CA THR A 251 14.98 32.44 15.69
C THR A 251 15.09 33.96 15.80
N HIS A 252 14.78 34.53 16.96
CA HIS A 252 15.19 35.89 17.31
C HIS A 252 15.50 35.93 18.81
N ASP A 253 16.78 35.70 19.12
CA ASP A 253 17.57 36.39 20.16
C ASP A 253 19.06 36.05 19.92
#